data_AF-A5DP00-F1
#
_entry.id   AF-A5DP00-F1
#
_cell.length_a   1.000
_cell.length_b   1.000
_cell.length_c   1.000
_cell.angle_alpha   90.00
_cell.angle_beta   90.00
_cell.angle_gamma   90.00
#
_symmetry.space_group_name_H-M   'P 1'
#
loop_
_entity.id
_entity.type
_entity.pdbx_description
1 polymer ?
#
loop_
_entity_poly.entity_id
_entity_poly.type
_entity_poly.pdbx_seq_one_letter_code
_entity_poly.pdbx_strand_id
1 'polypeptide(L)'
;MSKFDNSRFHREGREKPQPKTKPRPKDSEFISELVQTGKANWKKAPTAVRNRYYGIYMILFSIPILLLPSYEIWRRLEGKSTKQVQKGEILEGQQVRPFDEREKWEKEKNSFMYKIFGRDFFLDGFTSKTMKKDDQNGNDKKYEKNDK
;
A
#
# COMPACT_ATOMS: atom_id res chain seq x y z
N MET A 1 62.18 -1.64 -41.53
CA MET A 1 61.72 -0.97 -40.29
C MET A 1 60.25 -0.64 -40.46
N SER A 2 59.38 -1.29 -39.68
CA SER A 2 57.92 -1.24 -39.83
C SER A 2 57.34 -0.05 -39.05
N LYS A 3 56.43 0.71 -39.66
CA LYS A 3 55.81 1.92 -39.08
C LYS A 3 54.75 1.62 -38.00
N PHE A 4 54.65 0.37 -37.53
CA PHE A 4 53.60 -0.08 -36.62
C PHE A 4 54.10 -0.52 -35.23
N ASP A 5 55.41 -0.45 -34.97
CA ASP A 5 56.00 -0.92 -33.71
C ASP A 5 55.57 -0.09 -32.47
N ASN A 6 54.94 1.08 -32.66
CA ASN A 6 54.41 1.93 -31.58
C ASN A 6 52.87 1.91 -31.46
N SER A 7 52.20 0.91 -32.05
CA SER A 7 50.75 0.72 -31.93
C SER A 7 50.38 0.27 -30.50
N ARG A 8 49.50 1.02 -29.82
CA ARG A 8 48.90 0.61 -28.53
C ARG A 8 48.06 -0.68 -28.61
N PHE A 9 47.73 -1.13 -29.82
CA PHE A 9 46.85 -2.28 -30.06
C PHE A 9 47.60 -3.60 -30.24
N HIS A 10 48.90 -3.59 -30.56
CA HIS A 10 49.71 -4.80 -30.78
C HIS A 10 50.83 -4.94 -29.76
N ARG A 11 50.50 -4.84 -28.47
CA ARG A 11 51.45 -5.13 -27.38
C ARG A 11 51.26 -6.58 -26.91
N GLU A 12 51.61 -7.52 -27.79
CA GLU A 12 51.73 -8.94 -27.45
C GLU A 12 52.86 -9.09 -26.42
N GLY A 13 52.52 -9.20 -25.14
CA GLY A 13 53.49 -9.36 -24.06
C GLY A 13 53.25 -8.59 -22.78
N ARG A 14 52.17 -7.78 -22.66
CA ARG A 14 51.76 -7.32 -21.32
C ARG A 14 51.02 -8.46 -20.61
N GLU A 15 51.61 -8.94 -19.52
CA GLU A 15 50.92 -9.75 -18.51
C GLU A 15 49.54 -9.13 -18.26
N LYS A 16 48.49 -9.92 -18.49
CA LYS A 16 47.12 -9.51 -18.16
C LYS A 16 47.14 -9.10 -16.69
N PRO A 17 46.76 -7.87 -16.31
CA PRO A 17 46.67 -7.51 -14.91
C PRO A 17 45.74 -8.51 -14.26
N GLN A 18 46.27 -9.32 -13.34
CA GLN A 18 45.47 -10.27 -12.59
C GLN A 18 44.28 -9.50 -12.01
N PRO A 19 43.05 -10.02 -12.12
CA PRO A 19 41.89 -9.34 -11.57
C PRO A 19 42.15 -9.18 -10.07
N LYS A 20 42.33 -7.94 -9.62
CA LYS A 20 42.42 -7.62 -8.19
C LYS A 20 41.17 -8.18 -7.55
N THR A 21 41.30 -9.31 -6.86
CA THR A 21 40.22 -9.88 -6.05
C THR A 21 39.80 -8.77 -5.10
N LYS A 22 38.56 -8.28 -5.26
CA LYS A 22 37.98 -7.31 -4.34
C LYS A 22 38.20 -7.86 -2.93
N PRO A 23 38.79 -7.09 -2.00
CA PRO A 23 38.93 -7.56 -0.64
C PRO A 23 37.54 -7.97 -0.16
N ARG A 24 37.40 -9.22 0.28
CA ARG A 24 36.14 -9.68 0.88
C ARG A 24 35.82 -8.70 2.00
N PRO A 25 34.61 -8.13 2.06
CA PRO A 25 34.25 -7.24 3.14
C PRO A 25 34.53 -8.00 4.45
N LYS A 26 35.29 -7.39 5.35
CA LYS A 26 35.57 -8.00 6.66
C LYS A 26 34.22 -8.37 7.27
N ASP A 27 34.01 -9.66 7.53
CA ASP A 27 32.78 -10.12 8.15
C ASP A 27 32.62 -9.36 9.47
N SER A 28 31.54 -8.58 9.57
CA SER A 28 31.30 -7.75 10.75
C SER A 28 31.22 -8.63 12.00
N GLU A 29 31.72 -8.16 13.14
CA GLU A 29 31.68 -8.89 14.42
C GLU A 29 30.28 -9.42 14.78
N PHE A 30 29.25 -8.72 14.32
CA PHE A 30 27.86 -9.16 14.40
C PHE A 30 27.60 -10.51 13.71
N ILE A 31 28.13 -10.72 12.51
CA ILE A 31 27.94 -11.94 11.73
C ILE A 31 28.74 -13.09 12.34
N SER A 32 29.97 -12.84 12.79
CA SER A 32 30.77 -13.89 13.45
C SER A 32 30.14 -14.33 14.76
N GLU A 33 29.63 -13.40 15.58
CA GLU A 33 28.90 -13.74 16.81
C GLU A 33 27.58 -14.46 16.52
N LEU A 34 26.85 -14.06 15.48
CA LEU A 34 25.63 -14.75 15.06
C LEU A 34 25.91 -16.20 14.63
N VAL A 35 26.97 -16.43 13.87
CA VAL A 35 27.36 -17.77 13.39
C VAL A 35 27.83 -18.66 14.55
N GLN A 36 28.55 -18.09 15.53
CA GLN A 36 29.07 -18.85 16.68
C GLN A 36 28.00 -19.14 17.74
N THR A 37 27.14 -18.18 18.05
CA THR A 37 26.18 -18.28 19.16
C THR A 37 24.77 -18.68 18.71
N GLY A 38 24.47 -18.58 17.41
CA GLY A 38 23.14 -18.78 16.84
C GLY A 38 22.12 -17.68 17.20
N LYS A 39 22.52 -16.66 17.96
CA LYS A 39 21.63 -15.57 18.41
C LYS A 39 22.12 -14.23 17.90
N ALA A 40 21.20 -13.44 17.34
CA ALA A 40 21.52 -12.11 16.82
C ALA A 40 21.68 -11.09 17.96
N ASN A 41 22.90 -10.60 18.17
CA ASN A 41 23.15 -9.50 19.10
C ASN A 41 22.95 -8.15 18.40
N TRP A 42 21.70 -7.68 18.36
CA TRP A 42 21.32 -6.45 17.65
C TRP A 42 22.01 -5.17 18.15
N LYS A 43 22.60 -5.18 19.35
CA LYS A 43 23.38 -4.05 19.88
C LYS A 43 24.68 -3.83 19.12
N LYS A 44 25.30 -4.91 18.63
CA LYS A 44 26.55 -4.90 17.84
C LYS A 44 26.30 -4.87 16.32
N ALA A 45 25.03 -4.89 15.91
CA ALA A 45 24.69 -4.92 14.50
C ALA A 45 25.06 -3.58 13.80
N PRO A 46 25.73 -3.65 12.63
CA PRO A 46 25.93 -2.48 11.80
C PRO A 46 24.61 -1.77 11.50
N THR A 47 24.63 -0.44 11.47
CA THR A 47 23.42 0.38 11.21
C THR A 47 22.73 -0.01 9.90
N ALA A 48 23.50 -0.34 8.86
CA ALA A 48 22.97 -0.82 7.58
C ALA A 48 22.18 -2.13 7.70
N VAL A 49 22.62 -3.06 8.56
CA VAL A 49 21.92 -4.34 8.79
C VAL A 49 20.62 -4.10 9.56
N ARG A 50 20.66 -3.26 10.59
CA ARG A 50 19.46 -2.89 11.36
C ARG A 50 18.40 -2.20 10.50
N ASN A 51 18.81 -1.26 9.65
CA ASN A 51 17.89 -0.54 8.78
C ASN A 51 17.23 -1.47 7.75
N ARG A 52 18.00 -2.40 7.17
CA ARG A 52 17.46 -3.42 6.24
C ARG A 52 16.47 -4.35 6.95
N TYR A 53 16.82 -4.83 8.13
CA TYR A 53 15.94 -5.69 8.93
C TYR A 53 14.63 -4.96 9.26
N TYR A 54 14.71 -3.71 9.72
CA TYR A 54 13.52 -2.92 10.03
C TYR A 54 12.66 -2.69 8.79
N GLY A 55 13.27 -2.41 7.63
CA GLY A 55 12.53 -2.29 6.37
C GLY A 55 11.75 -3.56 6.01
N ILE A 56 12.41 -4.72 6.08
CA ILE A 56 11.75 -6.03 5.83
C ILE A 56 10.64 -6.28 6.84
N TYR A 57 10.91 -6.02 8.12
CA TYR A 57 9.93 -6.16 9.20
C TYR A 57 8.69 -5.30 8.92
N MET A 58 8.86 -4.04 8.54
CA MET A 58 7.74 -3.14 8.22
C MET A 58 6.95 -3.60 6.99
N ILE A 59 7.61 -4.18 5.99
CA ILE A 59 6.91 -4.79 4.84
C ILE A 59 6.06 -5.97 5.30
N LEU A 60 6.63 -6.89 6.09
CA LEU A 60 5.89 -8.05 6.57
C LEU A 60 4.74 -7.66 7.50
N PHE A 61 4.96 -6.65 8.34
CA PHE A 61 3.95 -6.10 9.23
C PHE A 61 2.82 -5.38 8.47
N SER A 62 3.09 -4.79 7.30
CA SER A 62 2.07 -4.12 6.50
C SER A 62 1.17 -5.09 5.74
N ILE A 63 1.62 -6.31 5.44
CA ILE A 63 0.83 -7.34 4.74
C ILE A 63 -0.57 -7.55 5.37
N PRO A 64 -0.72 -7.87 6.67
CA PRO A 64 -2.06 -8.05 7.26
C PRO A 64 -2.89 -6.77 7.25
N ILE A 65 -2.26 -5.61 7.43
CA ILE A 65 -2.92 -4.30 7.40
C ILE A 65 -3.49 -4.00 6.03
N LEU A 66 -2.85 -4.48 4.95
CA LEU A 66 -3.34 -4.31 3.59
C LEU A 66 -4.33 -5.41 3.19
N LEU A 67 -4.02 -6.68 3.46
CA LEU A 67 -4.83 -7.82 3.00
C LEU A 67 -6.21 -7.86 3.62
N LEU A 68 -6.34 -7.61 4.93
CA LEU A 68 -7.64 -7.67 5.61
C LEU A 68 -8.66 -6.66 5.05
N PRO A 69 -8.38 -5.35 4.96
CA PRO A 69 -9.31 -4.40 4.37
C PRO A 69 -9.49 -4.63 2.87
N SER A 70 -8.43 -5.02 2.13
CA SER A 70 -8.57 -5.34 0.70
C SER A 70 -9.52 -6.52 0.47
N TYR A 71 -9.43 -7.57 1.28
CA TYR A 71 -10.34 -8.72 1.20
C TYR A 71 -11.78 -8.35 1.53
N GLU A 72 -11.98 -7.53 2.57
CA GLU A 72 -13.31 -7.05 2.95
C GLU A 72 -13.92 -6.15 1.85
N ILE A 73 -13.13 -5.26 1.26
CA ILE A 73 -13.57 -4.43 0.12
C ILE A 73 -13.90 -5.31 -1.09
N TRP A 74 -13.06 -6.29 -1.42
CA TRP A 74 -13.32 -7.22 -2.52
C TRP A 74 -14.62 -7.98 -2.30
N ARG A 75 -14.85 -8.51 -1.09
CA ARG A 75 -16.12 -9.16 -0.73
C ARG A 75 -17.33 -8.23 -0.86
N ARG A 76 -17.17 -6.93 -0.54
CA ARG A 76 -18.24 -5.93 -0.70
C ARG A 76 -18.52 -5.62 -2.16
N LEU A 77 -17.49 -5.51 -2.99
CA LEU A 77 -17.65 -5.32 -4.43
C LEU A 77 -18.33 -6.51 -5.11
N GLU A 78 -18.09 -7.73 -4.62
CA GLU A 78 -18.78 -8.95 -5.08
C GLU A 78 -20.20 -9.12 -4.49
N GLY A 79 -20.68 -8.19 -3.66
CA GLY A 79 -22.00 -8.28 -3.03
C GLY A 79 -22.10 -9.32 -1.91
N LYS A 80 -20.98 -9.87 -1.42
CA LYS A 80 -20.93 -10.88 -0.34
C LYS A 80 -20.83 -10.29 1.07
N SER A 81 -20.80 -8.96 1.19
CA SER A 81 -20.71 -8.21 2.45
C SER A 81 -21.24 -6.80 2.24
N THR A 82 -21.81 -6.19 3.29
CA THR A 82 -22.29 -4.80 3.24
C THR A 82 -21.82 -3.97 4.42
N LYS A 83 -21.53 -2.69 4.15
CA LYS A 83 -21.27 -1.73 5.21
C LYS A 83 -22.57 -1.47 5.99
N GLN A 84 -22.51 -1.63 7.30
CA GLN A 84 -23.61 -1.19 8.17
C GLN A 84 -23.75 0.33 8.12
N VAL A 85 -25.00 0.79 8.00
CA VAL A 85 -25.35 2.20 8.00
C VAL A 85 -25.25 2.76 9.42
N GLN A 86 -24.73 3.98 9.57
CA GLN A 86 -24.72 4.64 10.87
C GLN A 86 -26.16 4.87 11.36
N LYS A 87 -26.53 4.29 12.51
CA LYS A 87 -27.90 4.33 13.02
C LYS A 87 -28.20 5.52 13.92
N GLY A 88 -27.17 6.20 14.44
CA GLY A 88 -27.32 7.29 15.39
C GLY A 88 -25.99 7.92 15.77
N GLU A 89 -26.07 8.87 16.70
CA GLU A 89 -24.96 9.59 17.29
C GLU A 89 -24.98 9.45 18.81
N ILE A 90 -23.81 9.36 19.42
CA ILE A 90 -23.68 9.33 20.87
C ILE A 90 -23.63 10.80 21.34
N LEU A 91 -24.64 11.20 22.11
CA LEU A 91 -24.70 12.50 22.77
C LEU A 91 -23.85 12.50 24.04
N GLU A 92 -23.53 13.70 24.53
CA GLU A 92 -22.90 13.90 25.83
C GLU A 92 -23.78 13.24 26.92
N GLY A 93 -23.22 12.25 27.62
CA GLY A 93 -23.96 11.45 28.61
C GLY A 93 -24.34 10.03 28.16
N GLN A 94 -23.70 9.46 27.13
CA GLN A 94 -23.90 8.08 26.64
C GLN A 94 -25.29 7.78 26.08
N GLN A 95 -26.14 8.79 25.87
CA GLN A 95 -27.42 8.60 25.22
C GLN A 95 -27.23 8.52 23.70
N VAL A 96 -27.83 7.51 23.07
CA VAL A 96 -27.80 7.36 21.61
C VAL A 96 -29.01 8.06 21.03
N ARG A 97 -28.80 9.13 20.26
CA ARG A 97 -29.85 9.73 19.43
C ARG A 97 -29.99 8.88 18.16
N PRO A 98 -31.12 8.19 17.94
CA PRO A 98 -31.34 7.49 16.68
C PRO A 98 -31.49 8.52 15.55
N PHE A 99 -30.92 8.22 14.40
CA PHE A 99 -31.12 9.01 13.19
C PHE A 99 -32.41 8.62 12.49
N ASP A 100 -33.10 9.61 11.93
CA ASP A 100 -34.20 9.39 11.01
C ASP A 100 -33.69 8.82 9.68
N GLU A 101 -34.56 8.18 8.90
CA GLU A 101 -34.16 7.54 7.63
C GLU A 101 -33.51 8.53 6.65
N ARG A 102 -33.97 9.78 6.64
CA ARG A 102 -33.39 10.86 5.82
C ARG A 102 -32.00 11.26 6.32
N GLU A 103 -31.82 11.43 7.63
CA GLU A 103 -30.53 11.79 8.23
C GLU A 103 -29.48 10.70 8.02
N LYS A 104 -29.86 9.42 8.15
CA LYS A 104 -29.00 8.28 7.81
C LYS A 104 -28.50 8.38 6.38
N TRP A 105 -29.40 8.74 5.46
CA TRP A 105 -29.08 8.82 4.05
C TRP A 105 -28.16 10.00 3.70
N GLU A 106 -28.39 11.18 4.29
CA GLU A 106 -27.51 12.33 4.13
C GLU A 106 -26.11 12.05 4.68
N LYS A 107 -26.01 11.42 5.85
CA LYS A 107 -24.72 11.02 6.45
C LYS A 107 -23.96 10.02 5.56
N GLU A 108 -24.65 9.03 4.98
CA GLU A 108 -24.01 8.08 4.07
C GLU A 108 -23.62 8.73 2.73
N LYS A 109 -24.49 9.53 2.10
CA LYS A 109 -24.16 10.30 0.86
C LYS A 109 -22.92 11.19 1.06
N ASN A 110 -22.76 11.75 2.25
CA ASN A 110 -21.62 12.60 2.61
C ASN A 110 -20.36 11.82 3.00
N SER A 111 -20.45 10.50 3.20
CA SER A 111 -19.32 9.65 3.57
C SER A 111 -18.32 9.51 2.43
N PHE A 112 -17.03 9.50 2.76
CA PHE A 112 -15.95 9.24 1.81
C PHE A 112 -16.12 7.90 1.07
N MET A 113 -16.61 6.88 1.78
CA MET A 113 -16.84 5.56 1.20
C MET A 113 -17.92 5.59 0.11
N TYR A 114 -18.98 6.39 0.29
CA TYR A 114 -20.02 6.57 -0.73
C TYR A 114 -19.49 7.35 -1.93
N LYS A 115 -18.62 8.34 -1.71
CA LYS A 115 -18.00 9.11 -2.82
C LYS A 115 -17.06 8.27 -3.69
N ILE A 116 -16.37 7.28 -3.12
CA ILE A 116 -15.44 6.42 -3.86
C ILE A 116 -16.13 5.23 -4.49
N PHE A 117 -16.93 4.50 -3.70
CA PHE A 117 -17.48 3.22 -4.13
C PHE A 117 -18.92 3.31 -4.63
N GLY A 118 -19.56 4.47 -4.49
CA GLY A 118 -20.92 4.70 -4.93
C GLY A 118 -21.96 3.95 -4.10
N ARG A 119 -23.14 3.83 -4.69
CA ARG A 119 -24.34 3.24 -4.09
C ARG A 119 -24.17 1.76 -3.76
N ASP A 120 -23.48 1.03 -4.64
CA ASP A 120 -23.42 -0.43 -4.62
C ASP A 120 -22.62 -0.99 -3.43
N PHE A 121 -21.79 -0.15 -2.79
CA PHE A 121 -21.06 -0.51 -1.58
C PHE A 121 -21.94 -0.77 -0.34
N PHE A 122 -23.21 -0.35 -0.38
CA PHE A 122 -24.11 -0.33 0.77
C PHE A 122 -25.39 -1.18 0.58
N LEU A 123 -25.58 -1.77 -0.60
CA LEU A 123 -26.92 -2.10 -1.11
C LEU A 123 -27.51 -3.45 -0.72
N ASP A 124 -26.74 -4.38 -0.17
CA ASP A 124 -27.28 -5.68 0.25
C ASP A 124 -27.74 -5.69 1.72
N GLY A 125 -28.99 -5.23 1.94
CA GLY A 125 -29.73 -5.57 3.16
C GLY A 125 -30.78 -4.56 3.63
N PHE A 126 -30.53 -3.24 3.55
CA PHE A 126 -31.44 -2.24 4.14
C PHE A 126 -31.72 -1.01 3.25
N THR A 127 -30.79 -0.57 2.40
CA THR A 127 -30.92 0.67 1.60
C THR A 127 -31.40 0.43 0.16
N SER A 128 -31.36 -0.81 -0.34
CA SER A 128 -31.84 -1.16 -1.69
C SER A 128 -33.33 -1.02 -1.88
N LYS A 129 -34.11 -1.21 -0.82
CA LYS A 129 -35.58 -1.13 -0.88
C LYS A 129 -36.12 0.31 -0.76
N THR A 130 -35.36 1.24 -0.20
CA THR A 130 -35.81 2.63 0.04
C THR A 130 -35.25 3.64 -0.95
N MET A 131 -34.24 3.27 -1.73
CA MET A 131 -33.58 4.18 -2.67
C MET A 131 -34.26 4.18 -4.05
N LYS A 132 -35.25 5.06 -4.22
CA LYS A 132 -35.84 5.36 -5.54
C LYS A 132 -34.75 5.89 -6.49
N LYS A 133 -34.81 5.49 -7.76
CA LYS A 133 -33.83 5.84 -8.82
C LYS A 133 -33.88 7.32 -9.27
N ASP A 134 -34.72 8.14 -8.65
CA ASP A 134 -35.14 9.41 -9.24
C ASP A 134 -34.20 10.60 -8.97
N ASP A 135 -33.17 10.45 -8.14
CA ASP A 135 -32.25 11.56 -7.77
C ASP A 135 -31.11 11.82 -8.79
N GLN A 136 -30.95 11.03 -9.85
CA GLN A 136 -29.80 11.15 -10.77
C GLN A 136 -30.00 12.09 -11.96
N ASN A 137 -31.20 12.60 -12.24
CA ASN A 137 -31.43 13.43 -13.43
C ASN A 137 -31.00 14.91 -13.30
N GLY A 138 -30.38 15.31 -12.19
CA GLY A 138 -30.10 16.72 -11.90
C GLY A 138 -28.72 17.27 -12.31
N ASN A 139 -27.68 16.43 -12.42
CA ASN A 139 -26.30 16.94 -12.53
C ASN A 139 -25.52 16.53 -13.78
N ASP A 140 -26.00 15.60 -14.60
CA ASP A 140 -25.25 15.15 -15.79
C ASP A 140 -25.57 15.96 -17.07
N LYS A 141 -26.58 16.83 -17.07
CA LYS A 141 -26.97 17.62 -18.27
C LYS A 141 -26.32 19.00 -18.39
N LYS A 142 -25.43 19.40 -17.46
CA LYS A 142 -24.91 20.77 -17.44
C LYS A 142 -23.63 21.01 -18.26
N TYR A 143 -23.08 19.98 -18.90
CA TYR A 143 -21.83 20.08 -19.66
C TYR A 143 -21.96 19.90 -21.19
N GLU A 144 -23.17 19.75 -21.74
CA GLU A 144 -23.36 19.45 -23.17
C GLU A 144 -23.99 20.59 -23.99
N LYS A 145 -24.00 21.82 -23.46
CA LYS A 145 -24.38 23.02 -24.24
C LYS A 145 -23.34 24.10 -24.06
N ASN A 146 -22.28 24.03 -24.85
CA ASN A 146 -21.51 25.18 -25.32
C ASN A 146 -20.70 24.72 -26.54
N ASP A 147 -21.40 24.48 -27.64
CA ASP A 147 -20.83 24.54 -28.99
C ASP A 147 -22.00 24.83 -29.95
N LYS A 148 -22.19 26.13 -30.23
CA LYS A 148 -22.78 26.65 -31.47
C LYS A 148 -22.49 28.13 -31.58
#